data_AF-A0JUN3-F1
#
_entry.id   AF-A0JUN3-F1
#
_cell.length_a   1.000
_cell.length_b   1.000
_cell.length_c   1.000
_cell.angle_alpha   90.00
_cell.angle_beta   90.00
_cell.angle_gamma   90.00
#
_symmetry.space_group_name_H-M   'P 1'
#
loop_
_entity.id
_entity.type
_entity.pdbx_description
1 polymer ?
#
loop_
_entity_poly.entity_id
_entity_poly.type
_entity_poly.pdbx_seq_one_letter_code
_entity_poly.pdbx_strand_id
1 'polypeptide(L)'
;MSLDPLALYTADEAAARLKQVPAATIRRLAKQGRIEYVKGARGKVLLTEAQILALVDHLTQPTRPQIREPALPDGIDSLTSSLSRSRAGHH
;
A
#
# COMPACT_ATOMS: atom_id res chain seq x y z
N MET A 1 -18.38 5.59 -22.42
CA MET A 1 -17.51 4.53 -21.88
C MET A 1 -17.43 4.74 -20.37
N SER A 2 -18.21 3.98 -19.60
CA SER A 2 -18.17 4.06 -18.14
C SER A 2 -16.84 3.48 -17.66
N LEU A 3 -15.98 4.35 -17.13
CA LEU A 3 -14.78 3.94 -16.42
C LEU A 3 -15.25 3.41 -15.06
N ASP A 4 -15.54 2.13 -14.99
CA ASP A 4 -15.92 1.48 -13.74
C ASP A 4 -14.80 1.70 -12.70
N PRO A 5 -15.13 2.19 -11.50
CA PRO A 5 -14.12 2.65 -10.55
C PRO A 5 -13.30 1.48 -10.04
N LEU A 6 -12.04 1.39 -10.48
CA LEU A 6 -10.95 0.65 -9.84
C LEU A 6 -11.36 -0.73 -9.31
N ALA A 7 -11.72 -1.66 -10.20
CA ALA A 7 -11.88 -3.06 -9.82
C ALA A 7 -10.59 -3.55 -9.13
N LEU A 8 -10.72 -3.92 -7.85
CA LEU A 8 -9.64 -4.42 -7.01
C LEU A 8 -9.70 -5.95 -7.01
N TYR A 9 -8.58 -6.56 -7.36
CA TYR A 9 -8.42 -8.00 -7.41
C TYR A 9 -7.50 -8.45 -6.29
N THR A 10 -7.83 -9.58 -5.67
CA THR A 10 -6.92 -10.24 -4.75
C THR A 10 -5.70 -10.81 -5.49
N ALA A 11 -4.63 -11.09 -4.75
CA ALA A 11 -3.47 -11.79 -5.31
C ALA A 11 -3.83 -13.15 -5.96
N ASP A 12 -4.92 -13.79 -5.54
CA ASP A 12 -5.39 -15.05 -6.09
C ASP A 12 -6.06 -14.86 -7.47
N GLU A 13 -6.94 -13.87 -7.57
CA GLU A 13 -7.59 -13.47 -8.83
C GLU A 13 -6.57 -12.93 -9.83
N ALA A 14 -5.60 -12.14 -9.37
CA ALA A 14 -4.49 -11.66 -10.20
C ALA A 14 -3.67 -12.84 -10.76
N ALA A 15 -3.37 -13.85 -9.95
CA ALA A 15 -2.66 -15.04 -10.39
C ALA A 15 -3.46 -15.84 -11.43
N ALA A 16 -4.77 -15.99 -11.22
CA ALA A 16 -5.66 -16.67 -12.16
C ALA A 16 -5.68 -15.98 -13.55
N ARG A 17 -5.58 -14.65 -13.58
CA ARG A 17 -5.50 -13.86 -14.81
C ARG A 17 -4.13 -13.97 -15.49
N LEU A 18 -3.06 -13.85 -14.71
CA LEU A 18 -1.70 -13.85 -15.24
C LEU A 18 -1.25 -15.24 -15.69
N LYS A 19 -1.74 -16.31 -15.06
CA LYS A 19 -1.40 -17.74 -15.26
C LYS A 19 0.08 -18.11 -15.08
N GLN A 20 1.00 -17.18 -15.30
CA GLN A 20 2.44 -17.34 -15.23
C GLN A 20 2.99 -16.95 -13.85
N VAL A 21 2.26 -16.13 -13.09
CA VAL A 21 2.71 -15.59 -11.80
C VAL A 21 1.86 -16.17 -10.67
N PRO A 22 2.43 -16.97 -9.76
CA PRO A 22 1.72 -17.51 -8.61
C PRO A 22 1.30 -16.42 -7.63
N ALA A 23 0.14 -16.59 -6.97
CA ALA A 23 -0.36 -15.68 -5.95
C ALA A 23 0.65 -15.49 -4.79
N ALA A 24 1.39 -16.55 -4.43
CA ALA A 24 2.44 -16.48 -3.42
C ALA A 24 3.58 -15.52 -3.81
N THR A 25 3.96 -15.50 -5.09
CA THR A 25 4.98 -14.58 -5.63
C THR A 25 4.49 -13.14 -5.55
N ILE A 26 3.24 -12.88 -5.94
CA ILE A 26 2.62 -11.54 -5.85
C ILE A 26 2.64 -11.04 -4.40
N ARG A 27 2.21 -11.87 -3.44
CA ARG A 27 2.25 -11.53 -2.00
C ARG A 27 3.67 -11.26 -1.52
N ARG A 28 4.65 -12.06 -1.97
CA ARG A 28 6.06 -11.86 -1.62
C ARG A 28 6.59 -10.53 -2.14
N LEU A 29 6.31 -10.20 -3.41
CA LEU A 29 6.72 -8.94 -4.03
C LEU A 29 6.08 -7.73 -3.34
N ALA A 30 4.79 -7.82 -2.99
CA ALA A 30 4.10 -6.78 -2.23
C ALA A 30 4.73 -6.58 -0.84
N LYS A 31 5.02 -7.68 -0.12
CA LYS A 31 5.69 -7.63 1.19
C LYS A 31 7.11 -7.04 1.10
N GLN A 32 7.80 -7.24 -0.02
CA GLN A 32 9.13 -6.69 -0.28
C GLN A 32 9.11 -5.25 -0.81
N GLY A 33 7.92 -4.63 -0.98
CA GLY A 33 7.79 -3.29 -1.56
C GLY A 33 8.22 -3.20 -3.03
N ARG A 34 8.24 -4.34 -3.74
CA ARG A 34 8.68 -4.41 -5.15
C ARG A 34 7.56 -4.10 -6.14
N ILE A 35 6.31 -4.20 -5.69
CA ILE A 35 5.12 -3.85 -6.47
C ILE A 35 4.21 -2.98 -5.61
N GLU A 36 3.46 -2.10 -6.28
CA GLU A 36 2.40 -1.35 -5.64
C GLU A 36 1.19 -2.23 -5.35
N TYR A 37 0.54 -1.98 -4.21
CA TYR A 37 -0.69 -2.67 -3.85
C TYR A 37 -1.54 -1.80 -2.93
N VAL A 38 -2.83 -2.10 -2.90
CA VAL A 38 -3.78 -1.55 -1.94
C VAL A 38 -3.94 -2.55 -0.79
N LYS A 39 -3.81 -2.06 0.45
CA LYS A 39 -4.02 -2.90 1.64
C LYS A 39 -5.52 -3.08 1.87
N GLY A 40 -6.01 -4.29 1.65
CA GLY A 40 -7.38 -4.68 1.95
C GLY A 40 -7.60 -5.08 3.41
N ALA A 41 -8.85 -5.42 3.73
CA ALA A 41 -9.23 -5.91 5.05
C ALA A 41 -8.40 -7.14 5.47
N ARG A 42 -8.07 -7.24 6.77
CA ARG A 42 -7.21 -8.30 7.34
C ARG A 42 -5.83 -8.43 6.68
N GLY A 43 -5.30 -7.34 6.11
CA GLY A 43 -3.98 -7.33 5.49
C GLY A 43 -3.92 -8.05 4.14
N LYS A 44 -5.06 -8.23 3.47
CA LYS A 44 -5.10 -8.75 2.10
C LYS A 44 -4.39 -7.80 1.15
N VAL A 45 -3.69 -8.36 0.18
CA VAL A 45 -3.06 -7.61 -0.92
C VAL A 45 -4.10 -7.51 -2.04
N LEU A 46 -4.48 -6.29 -2.39
CA LEU A 46 -5.39 -5.98 -3.49
C LEU A 46 -4.63 -5.22 -4.58
N LEU A 47 -4.87 -5.57 -5.83
CA LEU A 47 -4.23 -4.98 -7.00
C LEU A 47 -5.29 -4.47 -7.98
N THR A 48 -5.01 -3.37 -8.64
CA THR A 48 -5.82 -2.88 -9.76
C THR A 48 -5.46 -3.61 -11.04
N GLU A 49 -6.32 -3.56 -12.06
CA GLU A 49 -6.03 -4.15 -13.37
C GLU A 49 -4.72 -3.62 -13.98
N ALA A 50 -4.48 -2.31 -13.90
CA ALA A 50 -3.24 -1.70 -14.36
C ALA A 50 -2.00 -2.24 -13.64
N GLN A 51 -2.07 -2.46 -12.31
CA GLN A 51 -0.98 -3.04 -11.53
C GLN A 51 -0.73 -4.52 -11.88
N ILE A 52 -1.78 -5.28 -12.19
CA ILE A 52 -1.67 -6.67 -12.64
C ILE A 52 -0.95 -6.75 -13.98
N LEU A 53 -1.26 -5.84 -14.92
CA LEU A 53 -0.58 -5.78 -16.21
C LEU A 53 0.89 -5.35 -16.04
N ALA A 54 1.17 -4.36 -15.19
CA ALA A 54 2.53 -3.91 -14.88
C ALA A 54 3.40 -4.99 -14.22
N LEU A 55 2.80 -5.96 -13.53
CA LEU A 55 3.49 -7.12 -12.97
C LEU A 55 4.18 -7.98 -14.04
N VAL A 56 3.56 -8.14 -15.21
CA VAL A 56 4.16 -8.87 -16.33
C VAL A 56 5.36 -8.11 -16.86
N ASP A 57 5.20 -6.81 -17.08
CA ASP A 57 6.27 -5.93 -17.58
C ASP A 57 7.47 -5.93 -16.62
N HIS A 58 7.23 -5.81 -15.32
CA HIS A 58 8.29 -5.85 -14.29
C HIS A 58 9.03 -7.21 -14.26
N LEU A 59 8.37 -8.32 -14.57
CA LEU A 59 9.02 -9.64 -14.63
C LEU A 59 9.83 -9.82 -15.93
N THR A 60 9.42 -9.17 -17.02
CA THR A 60 10.15 -9.20 -18.29
C THR A 60 11.31 -8.21 -18.35
N GLN A 61 11.28 -7.14 -17.55
CA GLN A 61 12.38 -6.17 -17.49
C GLN A 61 13.41 -6.53 -16.41
N PRO A 62 14.72 -6.33 -16.67
CA PRO A 62 15.75 -6.46 -15.65
C PRO A 62 15.61 -5.36 -14.60
N THR A 63 14.82 -5.67 -13.56
CA THR A 63 14.57 -4.96 -12.29
C THR A 63 15.42 -3.69 -12.04
N ARG A 64 14.81 -2.52 -12.19
CA ARG A 64 15.27 -1.28 -11.53
C ARG A 64 14.41 -1.06 -10.28
N PRO A 65 14.99 -0.95 -9.07
CA PRO A 65 14.22 -0.87 -7.83
C PRO A 65 13.45 0.47 -7.74
N GLN A 66 12.13 0.41 -7.65
CA GLN A 66 11.30 1.56 -7.29
C GLN A 66 11.12 1.58 -5.77
N ILE A 67 11.77 2.54 -5.12
CA ILE A 67 11.61 2.82 -3.70
C ILE A 67 10.30 3.59 -3.53
N ARG A 68 9.30 3.01 -2.89
CA ARG A 68 8.13 3.77 -2.39
C ARG A 68 8.19 3.88 -0.88
N GLU A 69 8.37 5.11 -0.44
CA GLU A 69 8.30 5.54 0.94
C GLU A 69 6.95 5.14 1.57
N PRO A 70 6.93 4.47 2.74
CA PRO A 70 5.68 4.11 3.39
C PRO A 70 5.01 5.38 3.92
N ALA A 71 3.76 5.62 3.49
CA ALA A 71 2.89 6.61 4.12
C ALA A 71 2.78 6.27 5.62
N LEU A 72 3.39 7.10 6.47
CA LEU A 72 3.26 7.05 7.92
C LEU A 72 1.79 7.34 8.31
N PRO A 73 1.28 6.71 9.38
CA PRO A 73 -0.07 6.95 9.87
C PRO A 73 -0.18 8.39 10.39
N ASP A 74 -1.14 9.16 9.88
CA ASP A 74 -1.50 10.47 10.43
C ASP A 74 -2.27 10.24 11.74
N GLY A 75 -1.47 10.09 12.80
CA GLY A 75 -1.90 9.76 14.15
C GLY A 75 -1.00 10.45 15.16
N ILE A 76 -1.00 11.78 15.12
CA ILE A 76 -0.55 12.64 16.22
C ILE A 76 -1.49 13.85 16.28
N ASP A 77 -2.72 13.61 16.78
CA ASP A 77 -3.55 14.67 17.32
C ASP A 77 -2.89 15.16 18.61
N SER A 78 -1.93 16.05 18.39
CA SER A 78 -1.28 16.87 19.38
C SER A 78 -2.32 17.80 19.95
N LEU A 79 -2.86 17.52 21.14
CA LEU A 79 -3.19 18.54 22.15
C LEU A 79 -3.28 17.88 23.54
N THR A 80 -2.11 17.60 24.12
CA THR A 80 -1.98 17.63 25.58
C THR A 80 -2.21 19.08 26.02
N SER A 81 -3.46 19.49 26.16
CA SER A 81 -3.82 20.79 26.73
C SER A 81 -3.33 20.86 28.17
N SER A 82 -2.21 21.56 28.31
CA SER A 82 -1.92 22.51 29.38
C SER A 82 -1.99 21.96 30.80
N LEU A 83 -0.86 21.37 31.19
CA LEU A 83 -0.41 21.35 32.57
C LEU A 83 -0.35 22.79 33.13
N SER A 84 -0.83 22.95 34.36
CA SER A 84 -0.30 23.87 35.38
C SER A 84 -0.70 25.35 35.35
N ARG A 85 -1.82 25.59 36.03
CA ARG A 85 -1.94 26.53 37.16
C ARG A 85 -0.60 26.88 37.84
N SER A 86 -0.41 28.17 38.16
CA SER A 86 0.43 28.76 39.24
C SER A 86 1.62 29.62 38.79
N ARG A 87 1.43 30.95 38.78
CA ARG A 87 2.32 31.96 39.39
C ARG A 87 1.84 33.37 39.04
N ALA A 88 0.99 33.93 39.90
CA ALA A 88 0.84 35.38 40.05
C ALA A 88 1.15 35.68 41.52
N GLY A 89 2.36 36.21 41.76
CA GLY A 89 2.87 36.59 43.06
C GLY A 89 4.32 37.05 42.94
N HIS A 90 4.61 38.24 43.47
CA HIS A 90 5.85 39.03 43.44
C HIS A 90 6.13 39.71 42.08
N HIS A 91 6.30 41.04 41.98
CA HIS A 91 6.89 42.02 42.89
C HIS A 91 6.22 43.39 42.75
#